data_AF-A0A9X2JPE3-F1
#
_entry.id   AF-A0A9X2JPE3-F1
#
_cell.length_a   1.000
_cell.length_b   1.000
_cell.length_c   1.000
_cell.angle_alpha   90.00
_cell.angle_beta   90.00
_cell.angle_gamma   90.00
#
_symmetry.space_group_name_H-M   'P 1'
#
loop_
_entity.id
_entity.type
_entity.pdbx_description
1 polymer ?
#
loop_
_entity_poly.entity_id
_entity_poly.type
_entity_poly.pdbx_seq_one_letter_code
_entity_poly.pdbx_strand_id
1 'polypeptide(L)' 'MPRSAPTRYRTRNWSAYNAALRERGSLTVWFDPSTPWHATPSGKRGGQPVYSDAAIQA' A
#
# COMPACT_ATOMS: atom_id res chain seq x y z
N MET A 1 30.60 37.58 26.32
CA MET A 1 29.38 36.86 26.79
C MET A 1 29.42 35.44 26.27
N PRO A 2 29.13 34.41 27.08
CA PRO A 2 29.14 33.03 26.59
C PRO A 2 27.95 32.80 25.64
N ARG A 3 28.18 32.08 24.55
CA ARG A 3 27.13 31.71 23.58
C ARG A 3 26.22 30.67 24.22
N SER A 4 24.91 30.90 24.18
CA SER A 4 23.91 29.94 24.66
C SER A 4 23.96 28.65 23.87
N ALA A 5 23.80 27.51 24.56
CA ALA A 5 23.74 26.20 23.92
C ALA A 5 22.58 26.15 22.89
N PRO A 6 22.76 25.45 21.76
CA PRO A 6 21.76 25.38 20.72
C PRO A 6 20.50 24.66 21.22
N THR A 7 19.33 25.21 20.88
CA THR A 7 18.03 24.62 21.20
C THR A 7 17.86 23.29 20.46
N ARG A 8 17.61 22.21 21.22
CA ARG A 8 17.23 20.91 20.66
C ARG A 8 15.73 20.85 20.43
N TYR A 9 15.33 20.81 19.16
CA TYR A 9 13.94 20.58 18.78
C TYR A 9 13.64 19.07 18.71
N ARG A 10 12.44 18.68 19.13
CA ARG A 10 11.93 17.31 19.00
C ARG A 10 10.52 17.35 18.41
N THR A 11 10.31 16.61 17.34
CA THR A 11 8.99 16.42 16.72
C THR A 11 8.14 15.54 17.63
N ARG A 12 7.05 16.08 18.18
CA ARG A 12 6.13 15.36 19.08
C ARG A 12 4.85 14.90 18.41
N ASN A 13 4.54 15.42 17.23
CA ASN A 13 3.27 15.21 16.52
C ASN A 13 3.33 14.09 15.47
N TRP A 14 4.43 13.32 15.40
CA TRP A 14 4.66 12.34 14.34
C TRP A 14 3.55 11.28 14.25
N SER A 15 3.08 10.78 15.39
CA SER A 15 1.99 9.79 15.44
C SER A 15 0.68 10.34 14.88
N ALA A 16 0.32 11.56 15.26
CA ALA A 16 -0.90 12.23 14.79
C ALA A 16 -0.85 12.54 13.29
N TYR A 17 0.31 12.99 12.81
CA TYR A 17 0.54 13.21 11.39
C TYR A 17 0.37 11.92 10.58
N ASN A 18 0.94 10.81 11.06
CA ASN A 18 0.84 9.52 10.37
C ASN A 18 -0.59 8.95 10.38
N ALA A 19 -1.34 9.13 11.47
CA ALA A 19 -2.75 8.75 11.52
C ALA A 19 -3.57 9.50 10.45
N ALA A 20 -3.38 10.82 10.34
CA ALA A 20 -4.04 11.62 9.31
C ALA A 20 -3.63 11.22 7.89
N LEU A 21 -2.38 10.76 7.67
CA LEU A 21 -1.97 10.21 6.38
C LEU A 21 -2.72 8.92 6.02
N ARG A 22 -2.90 8.02 6.99
CA ARG A 22 -3.65 6.77 6.78
C ARG A 22 -5.11 7.03 6.43
N GLU A 23 -5.72 8.05 7.03
CA GLU A 23 -7.11 8.44 6.75
C GLU A 23 -7.28 9.02 5.33
N ARG A 24 -6.31 9.85 4.88
CA ARG A 24 -6.34 10.50 3.56
C ARG A 24 -6.34 9.53 2.37
N GLY A 25 -5.93 8.28 2.57
CA GLY A 25 -5.88 7.23 1.55
C GLY A 25 -6.58 5.94 1.97
N SER A 26 -7.57 6.02 2.87
CA SER A 26 -8.26 4.83 3.37
C SER A 26 -9.11 4.18 2.27
N LEU A 27 -8.55 3.12 1.66
CA LEU A 27 -9.25 2.25 0.72
C LEU A 27 -9.78 1.02 1.48
N THR A 28 -11.07 0.74 1.30
CA THR A 28 -11.67 -0.53 1.71
C THR A 28 -11.67 -1.46 0.49
N VAL A 29 -10.92 -2.55 0.56
CA VAL A 29 -10.84 -3.55 -0.51
C VAL A 29 -11.57 -4.81 -0.05
N TRP A 30 -12.46 -5.32 -0.90
CA TRP A 30 -13.16 -6.58 -0.66
C TRP A 30 -12.48 -7.67 -1.49
N PHE A 31 -12.16 -8.80 -0.85
CA PHE A 31 -11.64 -10.00 -1.51
C PHE A 31 -12.69 -11.08 -1.45
N ASP A 32 -13.00 -11.69 -2.59
CA ASP A 32 -13.82 -12.89 -2.64
C ASP A 32 -12.89 -14.14 -2.57
N PRO A 33 -13.00 -14.96 -1.52
CA PRO A 33 -12.18 -16.16 -1.37
C PRO A 33 -12.52 -17.25 -2.40
N SER A 34 -13.68 -17.17 -3.04
CA SER A 34 -14.07 -18.11 -4.10
C SER A 34 -13.52 -17.73 -5.48
N THR A 35 -12.94 -16.54 -5.62
CA THR A 35 -12.38 -16.09 -6.90
C THR A 35 -11.15 -16.95 -7.26
N PRO A 36 -11.10 -17.53 -8.47
CA PRO A 36 -9.93 -18.25 -8.95
C PRO A 36 -8.82 -17.26 -9.31
N TRP A 37 -7.96 -16.92 -8.35
CA TRP A 37 -6.98 -15.83 -8.48
C TRP A 37 -5.96 -16.02 -9.60
N HIS A 38 -5.50 -17.25 -9.81
CA HIS A 38 -4.44 -17.54 -10.76
C HIS A 38 -4.99 -17.98 -12.11
N ALA A 39 -4.35 -17.51 -13.18
CA ALA A 39 -4.69 -17.95 -14.52
C ALA A 39 -4.20 -19.38 -14.78
N THR A 40 -4.98 -20.13 -15.54
CA THR A 40 -4.52 -21.40 -16.11
C THR A 40 -3.44 -21.13 -17.14
N PRO A 41 -2.34 -21.91 -17.17
CA PRO A 41 -1.32 -21.77 -18.20
C PRO A 41 -1.92 -21.88 -19.60
N SER A 42 -1.66 -20.90 -20.46
CA SER A 42 -2.20 -20.87 -21.83
C SER A 42 -1.55 -21.92 -22.74
N GLY A 43 -0.36 -22.40 -22.38
CA GLY A 43 0.45 -23.32 -23.19
C GLY A 43 1.02 -22.70 -24.48
N LYS A 44 0.73 -21.41 -24.75
CA LYS A 44 1.19 -20.70 -25.96
C LYS A 44 2.57 -20.09 -25.75
N ARG A 45 3.34 -19.93 -26.83
CA ARG A 45 4.63 -19.24 -26.81
C ARG A 45 4.40 -17.75 -26.53
N GLY A 46 5.08 -17.19 -25.51
CA GLY A 46 4.91 -15.81 -25.06
C GLY A 46 4.74 -15.72 -23.54
N GLY A 47 4.41 -14.52 -23.04
CA GLY A 47 4.16 -14.28 -21.62
C GLY A 47 2.90 -14.99 -21.14
N GLN A 48 3.02 -15.75 -20.04
CA GLN A 48 1.87 -16.39 -19.40
C GLN A 48 1.21 -15.40 -18.44
N PRO A 49 -0.13 -15.30 -18.43
CA PRO A 49 -0.83 -14.53 -17.42
C PRO A 49 -0.62 -15.16 -16.04
N VAL A 50 -0.38 -14.32 -15.02
CA VAL A 50 -0.21 -14.75 -13.63
C VAL A 50 -1.56 -14.76 -12.89
N TYR A 51 -2.43 -13.82 -13.24
CA TYR A 51 -3.74 -13.65 -12.65
C TYR A 51 -4.83 -13.90 -13.69
N SER A 52 -5.94 -14.47 -13.24
CA SER A 52 -7.08 -14.76 -14.11
C SER A 52 -7.85 -13.48 -14.45
N ASP A 53 -8.63 -13.53 -15.53
CA ASP A 53 -9.57 -12.46 -15.87
C ASP A 53 -10.62 -12.26 -14.77
N ALA A 54 -10.97 -13.31 -14.02
CA ALA A 54 -11.87 -13.20 -12.88
C ALA A 54 -11.26 -12.42 -11.71
N ALA A 55 -9.94 -12.47 -11.53
CA ALA A 55 -9.22 -11.69 -10.52
C ALA A 55 -8.97 -10.23 -10.95
N ILE A 56 -9.04 -9.94 -12.25
CA ILE A 56 -8.85 -8.61 -12.82
C ILE A 56 -10.19 -8.12 -13.36
N GLN A 57 -10.99 -7.52 -12.49
CA GLN A 57 -12.22 -6.84 -12.90
C GLN A 57 -11.92 -5.38 -13.21
N ALA A 58 -12.34 -4.91 -14.39
CA ALA A 58 -12.25 -3.51 -14.82
C ALA A 58 -13.43 -2.69 -14.29
#